data_AF-A0A813HG89-F1
#
_entry.id   AF-A0A813HG89-F1
#
_cell.length_a   1.000
_cell.length_b   1.000
_cell.length_c   1.000
_cell.angle_alpha   90.00
_cell.angle_beta   90.00
_cell.angle_gamma   90.00
#
_symmetry.space_group_name_H-M   'P 1'
#
loop_
_entity.id
_entity.type
_entity.pdbx_description
1 polymer ?
#
loop_
_entity_poly.entity_id
_entity_poly.type
_entity_poly.pdbx_seq_one_letter_code
_entity_poly.pdbx_strand_id
1 'polypeptide(L)'
;GFCLLNNVSVAAAYARCVYRHVIHRVAIVDFDVHHGNGTEATVRNLKPRDAGRREAQDISMGGFSARIVAEPPPTCKPWLDPESDPESVFFASIHGYGGGFYPGTGASCSQSAPRIINVALRPDASSHDFREGLRTQILPDLQAFDPDLIIIS
;
A
#
# COMPACT_ATOMS: atom_id res chain seq x y z
N GLY A 1 9.80 -8.54 5.44
CA GLY A 1 10.38 -9.81 4.97
C GLY A 1 9.95 -10.92 5.90
N PHE A 2 10.03 -12.20 5.50
CA PHE A 2 9.52 -13.38 6.23
C PHE A 2 8.01 -13.67 6.13
N CYS A 3 7.21 -12.76 5.56
CA CYS A 3 5.81 -13.02 5.26
C CYS A 3 5.66 -13.90 4.00
N LEU A 4 5.00 -15.05 4.12
CA LEU A 4 4.66 -15.92 2.98
C LEU A 4 3.30 -15.56 2.36
N LEU A 5 2.37 -15.07 3.18
CA LEU A 5 1.03 -14.66 2.80
C LEU A 5 0.73 -13.30 3.43
N ASN A 6 0.05 -12.43 2.69
CA ASN A 6 -0.45 -11.17 3.25
C ASN A 6 -1.78 -11.42 4.00
N ASN A 7 -1.68 -11.94 5.22
CA ASN A 7 -2.82 -12.24 6.08
C ASN A 7 -3.68 -11.00 6.37
N VAL A 8 -3.07 -9.81 6.50
CA VAL A 8 -3.78 -8.55 6.76
C VAL A 8 -4.68 -8.17 5.59
N SER A 9 -4.16 -8.17 4.36
CA SER A 9 -4.97 -7.88 3.17
C SER A 9 -6.03 -8.96 2.93
N VAL A 10 -5.70 -10.23 3.19
CA VAL A 10 -6.68 -11.33 3.10
C VAL A 10 -7.82 -11.14 4.10
N ALA A 11 -7.51 -10.78 5.35
CA ALA A 11 -8.51 -10.53 6.39
C ALA A 11 -9.39 -9.33 6.04
N ALA A 12 -8.81 -8.22 5.56
CA ALA A 12 -9.54 -7.03 5.15
C ALA A 12 -10.49 -7.31 3.97
N ALA A 13 -9.98 -7.96 2.92
CA ALA A 13 -10.78 -8.35 1.76
C ALA A 13 -11.88 -9.36 2.13
N TYR A 14 -11.56 -10.35 2.96
CA TYR A 14 -12.53 -11.32 3.47
C TYR A 14 -13.64 -10.62 4.27
N ALA A 15 -13.28 -9.70 5.17
CA ALA A 15 -14.24 -8.97 5.98
C ALA A 15 -15.22 -8.16 5.12
N ARG A 16 -14.70 -7.41 4.14
CA ARG A 16 -15.53 -6.66 3.17
C ARG A 16 -16.38 -7.58 2.31
N CYS A 17 -15.92 -8.78 1.96
CA CYS A 17 -16.68 -9.71 1.12
C CYS A 17 -17.81 -10.41 1.89
N VAL A 18 -17.50 -10.98 3.05
CA VAL A 18 -18.42 -11.83 3.83
C VAL A 18 -19.38 -11.00 4.67
N TYR A 19 -18.93 -9.87 5.22
CA TYR A 19 -19.73 -8.98 6.05
C TYR A 19 -20.14 -7.70 5.31
N ARG A 20 -20.24 -7.74 3.98
CA ARG A 20 -20.56 -6.59 3.09
C ARG A 20 -21.84 -5.81 3.41
N HIS A 21 -22.68 -6.32 4.31
CA HIS A 21 -23.92 -5.69 4.77
C HIS A 21 -23.71 -4.78 6.00
N VAL A 22 -22.54 -4.86 6.64
CA VAL A 22 -22.15 -4.06 7.81
C VAL A 22 -20.74 -3.50 7.73
N ILE A 23 -19.84 -4.12 6.96
CA ILE A 23 -18.47 -3.65 6.71
C ILE A 23 -18.37 -3.19 5.25
N HIS A 24 -18.40 -1.89 5.05
CA HIS A 24 -18.24 -1.24 3.75
C HIS A 24 -16.84 -0.66 3.61
N ARG A 25 -16.35 0.03 4.65
CA ARG A 25 -15.05 0.69 4.72
C ARG A 25 -14.11 -0.03 5.69
N VAL A 26 -12.93 -0.40 5.22
CA VAL A 26 -11.88 -1.00 6.06
C VAL A 26 -10.64 -0.11 6.08
N ALA A 27 -10.08 0.08 7.27
CA ALA A 27 -8.80 0.74 7.44
C ALA A 27 -7.75 -0.25 7.94
N ILE A 28 -6.58 -0.23 7.31
CA ILE A 28 -5.39 -0.93 7.77
C ILE A 28 -4.38 0.12 8.24
N VAL A 29 -3.97 0.04 9.50
CA VAL A 29 -2.98 0.94 10.10
C VAL A 29 -1.79 0.10 10.54
N ASP A 30 -0.66 0.30 9.87
CA ASP A 30 0.59 -0.42 10.08
C ASP A 30 1.57 0.44 10.90
N PHE A 31 1.89 -0.03 12.10
CA PHE A 31 2.86 0.59 13.01
C PHE A 31 4.17 -0.21 13.17
N ASP A 32 4.41 -1.21 12.32
CA ASP A 32 5.69 -1.93 12.29
C ASP A 32 6.82 -0.96 11.94
N VAL A 33 8.02 -1.28 12.42
CA VAL A 33 9.21 -0.47 12.13
C VAL A 33 9.54 -0.46 10.63
N HIS A 34 9.15 -1.50 9.89
CA HIS A 34 9.35 -1.61 8.44
C HIS A 34 8.08 -1.19 7.69
N HIS A 35 8.27 -0.58 6.52
CA HIS A 35 7.15 -0.28 5.64
C HIS A 35 6.37 -1.55 5.28
N GLY A 36 5.04 -1.50 5.47
CA GLY A 36 4.04 -2.47 5.02
C GLY A 36 3.88 -2.57 3.51
N ASN A 37 4.98 -2.65 2.78
CA ASN A 37 5.05 -2.56 1.32
C ASN A 37 4.19 -3.60 0.59
N GLY A 38 4.09 -4.82 1.13
CA GLY A 38 3.24 -5.86 0.59
C GLY A 38 1.76 -5.53 0.72
N THR A 39 1.34 -4.95 1.85
CA THR A 39 -0.04 -4.53 2.10
C THR A 39 -0.38 -3.31 1.26
N GLU A 40 0.49 -2.31 1.23
CA GLU A 40 0.35 -1.18 0.32
C GLU A 40 0.18 -1.62 -1.13
N ALA A 41 1.00 -2.58 -1.60
CA ALA A 41 0.91 -3.08 -2.97
C ALA A 41 -0.46 -3.70 -3.27
N THR A 42 -1.08 -4.40 -2.32
CA THR A 42 -2.45 -4.93 -2.51
C THR A 42 -3.49 -3.82 -2.59
N VAL A 43 -3.35 -2.76 -1.79
CA VAL A 43 -4.27 -1.61 -1.78
C VAL A 43 -4.11 -0.77 -3.04
N ARG A 44 -2.88 -0.57 -3.53
CA ARG A 44 -2.61 0.12 -4.80
C ARG A 44 -3.23 -0.57 -6.03
N ASN A 45 -3.58 -1.84 -5.93
CA ASN A 45 -4.12 -2.65 -7.02
C ASN A 45 -5.60 -3.03 -6.80
N LEU A 46 -6.37 -2.19 -6.11
CA LEU A 46 -7.81 -2.34 -5.95
C LEU A 46 -8.59 -2.24 -7.27
N LYS A 47 -8.05 -1.48 -8.23
CA LYS A 47 -8.51 -1.47 -9.61
C LYS A 47 -7.59 -2.36 -10.45
N PRO A 48 -8.10 -3.44 -11.07
CA PRO A 48 -7.33 -4.18 -12.06
C PRO A 48 -6.84 -3.22 -13.13
N ARG A 49 -5.53 -3.19 -13.35
CA ARG A 49 -4.98 -2.50 -14.51
C ARG A 49 -5.23 -3.39 -15.73
N ASP A 50 -5.43 -2.78 -16.89
CA ASP A 50 -5.26 -3.55 -18.12
C ASP A 50 -3.85 -4.15 -18.09
N ALA A 51 -3.74 -5.46 -18.28
CA ALA A 51 -2.47 -6.10 -18.58
C ALA A 51 -2.05 -5.61 -19.96
N GLY A 52 -1.51 -4.39 -20.03
CA GLY A 52 -1.12 -3.74 -21.26
C GLY A 52 -0.23 -4.64 -22.11
N ARG A 53 -0.19 -4.38 -23.42
CA ARG A 53 0.77 -5.06 -24.31
C ARG A 53 2.17 -4.90 -23.72
N ARG A 54 2.92 -6.01 -23.70
CA ARG A 54 4.34 -6.03 -23.36
C ARG A 54 5.06 -4.93 -24.12
N GLU A 55 5.58 -3.94 -23.39
CA GLU A 55 6.39 -2.89 -23.99
C GLU A 55 7.79 -3.43 -24.22
N ALA A 56 8.21 -3.46 -25.48
CA ALA A 56 9.54 -3.86 -25.88
C ALA A 56 10.36 -2.62 -26.23
N GLN A 57 11.47 -2.45 -25.53
CA GLN A 57 12.43 -1.38 -25.78
C GLN A 57 13.70 -1.98 -26.39
N ASP A 58 14.03 -1.54 -27.60
CA ASP A 58 15.29 -1.89 -28.24
C ASP A 58 16.37 -0.93 -27.74
N ILE A 59 17.41 -1.47 -27.11
CA ILE A 59 18.59 -0.74 -26.68
C ILE A 59 19.79 -1.16 -27.52
N SER A 60 20.51 -0.17 -28.04
CA SER A 60 21.78 -0.36 -28.74
C SER A 60 22.87 0.48 -28.09
N MET A 61 24.01 -0.16 -27.78
CA MET A 61 25.24 0.52 -27.35
C MET A 61 26.46 -0.20 -27.90
N GLY A 62 27.34 0.54 -28.60
CA GLY A 62 28.69 0.07 -28.93
C GLY A 62 28.74 -1.28 -29.66
N GLY A 63 27.82 -1.52 -30.60
CA GLY A 63 27.74 -2.78 -31.36
C GLY A 63 26.94 -3.90 -30.70
N PHE A 64 26.46 -3.72 -29.47
CA PHE A 64 25.51 -4.61 -28.82
C PHE A 64 24.09 -4.09 -29.01
N SER A 65 23.17 -4.96 -29.43
CA SER A 65 21.74 -4.70 -29.43
C SER A 65 21.00 -5.73 -28.59
N ALA A 66 20.06 -5.26 -27.77
CA ALA A 66 19.17 -6.11 -26.99
C ALA A 66 17.76 -5.56 -27.02
N ARG A 67 16.79 -6.46 -26.95
CA ARG A 67 15.37 -6.14 -26.82
C ARG A 67 14.94 -6.45 -25.40
N ILE A 68 14.71 -5.42 -24.60
CA ILE A 68 14.14 -5.57 -23.26
C ILE A 68 12.62 -5.61 -23.42
N VAL A 69 12.01 -6.70 -23.00
CA VAL A 69 10.55 -6.81 -22.88
C VAL A 69 10.20 -6.67 -21.41
N ALA A 70 9.61 -5.54 -21.03
CA ALA A 70 9.09 -5.37 -19.69
C ALA A 70 7.77 -6.15 -19.58
N GLU A 71 7.68 -7.06 -18.60
CA GLU A 71 6.39 -7.65 -18.23
C GLU A 71 5.53 -6.55 -17.60
N PRO A 72 4.23 -6.46 -17.96
CA PRO A 72 3.34 -5.55 -17.25
C PRO A 72 3.31 -5.93 -15.76
N PRO A 73 3.21 -4.95 -14.85
CA PRO A 73 3.10 -5.23 -13.43
C PRO A 73 1.90 -6.15 -13.18
N PRO A 74 2.00 -7.09 -12.22
CA PRO A 74 0.92 -8.03 -11.94
C PRO A 74 -0.36 -7.27 -11.57
N THR A 75 -1.48 -7.74 -12.11
CA THR A 75 -2.81 -7.19 -11.80
C THR A 75 -3.45 -8.07 -10.73
N CYS A 76 -4.04 -7.44 -9.72
CA CYS A 76 -4.80 -8.15 -8.70
C CYS A 76 -6.29 -8.11 -9.05
N LYS A 77 -7.05 -9.12 -8.60
CA LYS A 77 -8.52 -9.02 -8.59
C LYS A 77 -8.92 -7.85 -7.68
N PRO A 78 -10.01 -7.13 -8.00
CA PRO A 78 -10.58 -6.18 -7.05
C PRO A 78 -11.00 -6.95 -5.79
N TRP A 79 -11.03 -6.27 -4.65
CA TRP A 79 -11.36 -6.91 -3.38
C TRP A 79 -12.86 -7.20 -3.29
N LEU A 80 -13.70 -6.30 -3.80
CA LEU A 80 -15.14 -6.50 -3.91
C LEU A 80 -15.71 -5.92 -5.21
N ASP A 81 -15.53 -4.62 -5.42
CA ASP A 81 -16.03 -3.90 -6.60
C ASP A 81 -14.99 -2.88 -7.06
N PRO A 82 -14.44 -2.99 -8.28
CA PRO A 82 -13.30 -2.18 -8.71
C PRO A 82 -13.60 -0.68 -8.69
N GLU A 83 -14.85 -0.25 -8.87
CA GLU A 83 -15.18 1.17 -8.91
C GLU A 83 -15.26 1.82 -7.53
N SER A 84 -15.84 1.11 -6.56
CA SER A 84 -16.01 1.61 -5.18
C SER A 84 -14.86 1.24 -4.25
N ASP A 85 -14.06 0.23 -4.58
CA ASP A 85 -12.96 -0.27 -3.74
C ASP A 85 -11.93 0.82 -3.37
N PRO A 86 -11.45 1.69 -4.30
CA PRO A 86 -10.52 2.75 -3.94
C PRO A 86 -11.04 3.72 -2.89
N GLU A 87 -12.35 3.92 -2.82
CA GLU A 87 -12.99 4.80 -1.83
C GLU A 87 -13.29 4.06 -0.51
N SER A 88 -13.19 2.73 -0.51
CA SER A 88 -13.62 1.86 0.59
C SER A 88 -12.48 1.23 1.38
N VAL A 89 -11.23 1.48 0.98
CA VAL A 89 -10.05 0.90 1.62
C VAL A 89 -9.05 2.00 1.94
N PHE A 90 -8.69 2.07 3.22
CA PHE A 90 -7.67 2.96 3.75
C PHE A 90 -6.44 2.15 4.16
N PHE A 91 -5.26 2.65 3.82
CA PHE A 91 -3.99 2.14 4.31
C PHE A 91 -3.13 3.29 4.84
N ALA A 92 -2.58 3.10 6.03
CA ALA A 92 -1.52 3.95 6.54
C ALA A 92 -0.37 3.11 7.08
N SER A 93 0.86 3.57 6.88
CA SER A 93 2.04 2.99 7.49
C SER A 93 2.98 4.09 8.01
N ILE A 94 3.50 3.91 9.22
CA ILE A 94 4.53 4.77 9.81
C ILE A 94 5.74 3.91 10.19
N HIS A 95 6.89 4.19 9.60
CA HIS A 95 8.01 3.25 9.59
C HIS A 95 9.36 3.95 9.38
N GLY A 96 10.46 3.25 9.66
CA GLY A 96 11.80 3.70 9.33
C GLY A 96 12.04 3.75 7.82
N TYR A 97 12.74 4.78 7.35
CA TYR A 97 13.04 4.99 5.93
C TYR A 97 14.40 5.67 5.71
N GLY A 98 15.07 5.29 4.62
CA GLY A 98 16.39 5.81 4.23
C GLY A 98 17.57 4.96 4.74
N GLY A 99 18.79 5.32 4.35
CA GLY A 99 20.02 4.66 4.83
C GLY A 99 20.15 3.16 4.51
N GLY A 100 19.44 2.66 3.49
CA GLY A 100 19.38 1.22 3.20
C GLY A 100 18.46 0.42 4.13
N PHE A 101 17.65 1.09 4.95
CA PHE A 101 16.69 0.45 5.84
C PHE A 101 15.65 -0.35 5.04
N TYR A 102 15.46 -1.62 5.41
CA TYR A 102 14.53 -2.50 4.73
C TYR A 102 13.07 -1.99 4.89
N PRO A 103 12.20 -2.10 3.86
CA PRO A 103 12.40 -2.66 2.52
C PRO A 103 12.89 -1.65 1.47
N GLY A 104 13.31 -0.45 1.87
CA GLY A 104 13.75 0.61 0.95
C GLY A 104 12.60 1.32 0.20
N THR A 105 11.34 1.05 0.57
CA THR A 105 10.14 1.71 0.04
C THR A 105 9.40 2.45 1.16
N GLY A 106 8.33 3.19 0.84
CA GLY A 106 7.54 3.90 1.84
C GLY A 106 7.94 5.36 2.07
N ALA A 107 8.51 6.02 1.04
CA ALA A 107 8.69 7.48 1.11
C ALA A 107 7.37 8.17 1.48
N SER A 108 7.43 9.24 2.30
CA SER A 108 6.23 9.91 2.79
C SER A 108 5.30 10.29 1.64
N CYS A 109 4.02 9.95 1.78
CA CYS A 109 3.01 10.29 0.80
C CYS A 109 1.64 10.45 1.45
N SER A 110 0.78 11.23 0.81
CA SER A 110 -0.67 11.27 1.08
C SER A 110 -1.39 11.21 -0.26
N GLN A 111 -2.16 10.15 -0.48
CA GLN A 111 -2.90 9.88 -1.71
C GLN A 111 -4.37 9.64 -1.35
N SER A 112 -5.29 10.09 -2.19
CA SER A 112 -6.73 10.09 -1.88
C SER A 112 -7.49 8.86 -2.37
N ALA A 113 -7.09 8.25 -3.50
CA ALA A 113 -7.81 7.12 -4.12
C ALA A 113 -6.84 6.11 -4.77
N PRO A 114 -6.60 4.94 -4.14
CA PRO A 114 -7.01 4.58 -2.78
C PRO A 114 -6.34 5.45 -1.72
N ARG A 115 -6.96 5.57 -0.54
CA ARG A 115 -6.41 6.41 0.53
C ARG A 115 -5.18 5.73 1.14
N ILE A 116 -4.00 6.24 0.78
CA ILE A 116 -2.69 5.70 1.19
C ILE A 116 -1.88 6.81 1.84
N ILE A 117 -1.46 6.58 3.08
CA ILE A 117 -0.61 7.49 3.84
C ILE A 117 0.66 6.76 4.30
N ASN A 118 1.81 7.28 3.89
CA ASN A 118 3.10 6.84 4.43
C ASN A 118 3.72 7.97 5.23
N VAL A 119 4.20 7.63 6.42
CA VAL A 119 5.00 8.51 7.26
C VAL A 119 6.38 7.91 7.41
N ALA A 120 7.30 8.37 6.56
CA ALA A 120 8.70 7.95 6.57
C ALA A 120 9.44 8.62 7.74
N LEU A 121 9.90 7.82 8.69
CA LEU A 121 10.71 8.26 9.82
C LEU A 121 12.20 8.06 9.50
N ARG A 122 13.00 9.05 9.90
CA ARG A 122 14.46 8.96 9.76
C ARG A 122 15.03 7.89 10.71
N PRO A 123 16.23 7.35 10.44
CA PRO A 123 16.85 6.34 11.31
C PRO A 123 17.08 6.79 12.76
N ASP A 124 17.17 8.09 13.00
CA ASP A 124 17.36 8.73 14.31
C ASP A 124 16.04 9.18 14.96
N ALA A 125 14.89 8.86 14.38
CA ALA A 125 13.59 9.28 14.88
C ALA A 125 13.31 8.72 16.29
N SER A 126 12.76 9.57 17.14
CA SER A 126 12.38 9.24 18.51
C SER A 126 10.94 8.73 18.61
N SER A 127 10.58 8.23 19.78
CA SER A 127 9.17 7.89 20.08
C SER A 127 8.24 9.10 20.01
N HIS A 128 8.77 10.32 20.21
CA HIS A 128 8.01 11.56 20.03
C HIS A 128 7.66 11.77 18.56
N ASP A 129 8.64 11.65 17.66
CA ASP A 129 8.45 11.83 16.22
C ASP A 129 7.45 10.81 15.65
N PHE A 130 7.52 9.57 16.13
CA PHE A 130 6.54 8.54 15.80
C PHE A 130 5.11 8.94 16.22
N ARG A 131 4.92 9.37 17.48
CA ARG A 131 3.59 9.77 17.98
C ARG A 131 3.07 11.01 17.28
N GLU A 132 3.93 11.98 17.00
CA GLU A 132 3.56 13.18 16.24
C GLU A 132 3.15 12.82 14.81
N GLY A 133 3.90 11.93 14.13
CA GLY A 133 3.54 11.41 12.82
C GLY A 133 2.16 10.78 12.79
N LEU A 134 1.85 9.90 13.75
CA LEU A 134 0.50 9.33 13.88
C LEU A 134 -0.55 10.41 14.12
N ARG A 135 -0.35 11.29 15.11
CA ARG A 135 -1.34 12.29 15.52
C ARG A 135 -1.65 13.33 14.46
N THR A 136 -0.66 13.71 13.66
CA THR A 136 -0.77 14.83 12.73
C THR A 136 -0.98 14.41 11.29
N GLN A 137 -0.56 13.20 10.90
CA GLN A 137 -0.63 12.76 9.50
C GLN A 137 -1.55 11.56 9.27
N ILE A 138 -1.75 10.66 10.25
CA ILE A 138 -2.54 9.43 10.05
C ILE A 138 -3.92 9.53 10.70
N LEU A 139 -3.97 9.87 11.99
CA LEU A 139 -5.22 9.86 12.76
C LEU A 139 -6.30 10.82 12.22
N PRO A 140 -5.98 12.05 11.75
CA PRO A 140 -6.99 12.93 11.18
C PRO A 140 -7.67 12.33 9.94
N ASP A 141 -6.88 11.77 9.02
CA ASP A 141 -7.39 11.14 7.80
C ASP A 141 -8.13 9.84 8.09
N LEU A 142 -7.68 9.05 9.06
CA LEU A 142 -8.37 7.84 9.52
C LEU A 142 -9.74 8.19 10.11
N GLN A 143 -9.82 9.23 10.95
CA GLN A 143 -11.07 9.70 11.52
C GLN A 143 -12.01 10.26 10.43
N ALA A 144 -11.48 10.98 9.45
CA ALA A 144 -12.25 11.48 8.31
C ALA A 144 -12.71 10.36 7.36
N PHE A 145 -11.95 9.27 7.27
CA PHE A 145 -12.32 8.09 6.50
C PHE A 145 -13.46 7.30 7.15
N ASP A 146 -13.57 7.34 8.48
CA ASP A 146 -14.67 6.78 9.28
C ASP A 146 -14.89 5.28 9.01
N PRO A 147 -13.89 4.41 9.22
CA PRO A 147 -13.99 3.00 8.85
C PRO A 147 -14.96 2.21 9.74
N ASP A 148 -15.61 1.19 9.16
CA ASP A 148 -16.43 0.23 9.90
C ASP A 148 -15.57 -0.81 10.64
N LEU A 149 -14.36 -1.06 10.13
CA LEU A 149 -13.37 -1.97 10.69
C LEU A 149 -11.97 -1.38 10.59
N ILE A 150 -11.24 -1.39 11.71
CA ILE A 150 -9.81 -1.05 11.76
C ILE A 150 -9.02 -2.34 12.02
N ILE A 151 -8.04 -2.61 11.17
CA ILE A 151 -7.02 -3.65 11.36
C ILE A 151 -5.71 -2.94 11.71
N ILE A 152 -5.15 -3.30 12.85
CA ILE A 152 -3.84 -2.80 13.28
C ILE A 152 -2.81 -3.89 12.94
N SER A 153 -1.81 -3.53 12.14
CA SER A 153 -0.70 -4.39 11.74
C SER A 153 0.58 -3.93 12.39
#